data_AF-A0A845Y4H2-F1
#
_entry.id   AF-A0A845Y4H2-F1
#
_cell.length_a   1.000
_cell.length_b   1.000
_cell.length_c   1.000
_cell.angle_alpha   90.00
_cell.angle_beta   90.00
_cell.angle_gamma   90.00
#
_symmetry.space_group_name_H-M   'P 1'
#
loop_
_entity.id
_entity.type
_entity.pdbx_description
1 polymer ?
#
loop_
_entity_poly.entity_id
_entity_poly.type
_entity_poly.pdbx_seq_one_letter_code
_entity_poly.pdbx_strand_id
1 'polypeptide(L)'
;MPMNRKLYPKNWESIALEIKEAADWHCTECQRPCKRPSQSWQDFAEQLNGNAVHFGEYKWWSELFEYEEKLGCELPKYRKFVLTVAHLDHNPANCNRDNLKALCSVCHLQYDAPEHARKAASTRARKRQQKLESNGQLNLFGT
;
A
#
# COMPACT_ATOMS: atom_id res chain seq x y z
N MET A 1 -7.24 -0.70 3.02
CA MET A 1 -8.55 -1.29 2.72
C MET A 1 -8.40 -2.81 2.63
N PRO A 2 -9.35 -3.62 3.12
CA PRO A 2 -9.31 -5.06 2.93
C PRO A 2 -9.47 -5.41 1.45
N MET A 3 -8.61 -6.29 0.96
CA MET A 3 -8.57 -6.74 -0.43
C MET A 3 -9.73 -7.69 -0.72
N ASN A 4 -10.51 -7.43 -1.78
CA ASN A 4 -11.57 -8.34 -2.21
C ASN A 4 -10.98 -9.50 -3.02
N ARG A 5 -10.69 -10.62 -2.35
CA ARG A 5 -10.05 -11.81 -2.93
C ARG A 5 -10.77 -12.37 -4.17
N LYS A 6 -12.08 -12.12 -4.33
CA LYS A 6 -12.86 -12.61 -5.47
C LYS A 6 -12.48 -11.96 -6.81
N LEU A 7 -11.85 -10.79 -6.78
CA LEU A 7 -11.43 -10.07 -7.99
C LEU A 7 -10.08 -10.54 -8.54
N TYR A 8 -9.40 -11.44 -7.82
CA TYR A 8 -8.04 -11.89 -8.11
C TYR A 8 -8.07 -13.36 -8.55
N PRO A 9 -7.08 -13.80 -9.34
CA PRO A 9 -6.96 -15.21 -9.69
C PRO A 9 -6.60 -16.07 -8.47
N LYS A 10 -6.90 -17.37 -8.53
CA LYS A 10 -6.69 -18.30 -7.41
C LYS A 10 -5.22 -18.44 -6.99
N ASN A 11 -4.28 -18.20 -7.91
CA ASN A 11 -2.84 -18.28 -7.68
C ASN A 11 -2.20 -16.92 -7.37
N TRP A 12 -3.00 -15.91 -6.97
CA TRP A 12 -2.52 -14.58 -6.66
C TRP A 12 -1.39 -14.58 -5.62
N GLU A 13 -1.47 -15.41 -4.57
CA GLU A 13 -0.41 -15.51 -3.56
C GLU A 13 0.96 -15.86 -4.16
N SER A 14 0.99 -16.81 -5.11
CA SER A 14 2.21 -17.22 -5.79
C SER A 14 2.75 -16.09 -6.66
N ILE A 15 1.89 -15.46 -7.48
CA ILE A 15 2.28 -14.31 -8.32
C ILE A 15 2.84 -13.19 -7.45
N ALA A 16 2.15 -12.85 -6.36
CA ALA A 16 2.56 -11.78 -5.47
C ALA A 16 3.88 -12.10 -4.75
N LEU A 17 4.14 -13.37 -4.42
CA LEU A 17 5.41 -13.81 -3.85
C LEU A 17 6.54 -13.67 -4.88
N GLU A 18 6.35 -14.19 -6.09
CA GLU A 18 7.34 -14.11 -7.18
C GLU A 18 7.75 -12.66 -7.49
N ILE A 19 6.79 -11.73 -7.51
CA ILE A 19 7.08 -10.29 -7.71
C ILE A 19 7.91 -9.72 -6.56
N LYS A 20 7.62 -10.10 -5.32
CA LYS A 20 8.36 -9.61 -4.13
C LYS A 20 9.76 -10.22 -4.04
N GLU A 21 9.90 -11.49 -4.37
CA GLU A 21 11.20 -12.17 -4.43
C GLU A 21 12.08 -11.61 -5.54
N ALA A 22 11.51 -11.35 -6.73
CA ALA A 22 12.24 -10.71 -7.82
C ALA A 22 12.71 -9.29 -7.49
N ALA A 23 12.01 -8.59 -6.59
CA ALA A 23 12.41 -7.28 -6.08
C ALA A 23 13.34 -7.36 -4.86
N ASP A 24 13.82 -8.55 -4.50
CA ASP A 24 14.59 -8.83 -3.28
C ASP A 24 14.00 -8.19 -2.02
N TRP A 25 12.66 -8.15 -1.92
CA TRP A 25 11.96 -7.52 -0.81
C TRP A 25 12.25 -6.01 -0.62
N HIS A 26 12.70 -5.33 -1.67
CA HIS A 26 12.86 -3.88 -1.71
C HIS A 26 11.72 -3.23 -2.50
N CYS A 27 11.30 -2.04 -2.07
CA CYS A 27 10.35 -1.24 -2.84
C CYS A 27 11.00 -0.81 -4.16
N THR A 28 10.40 -1.13 -5.29
CA THR A 28 10.93 -0.75 -6.62
C THR A 28 10.84 0.74 -6.92
N GLU A 29 10.11 1.52 -6.11
CA GLU A 29 10.01 2.98 -6.23
C GLU A 29 11.04 3.69 -5.36
N CYS A 30 11.01 3.46 -4.05
CA CYS A 30 11.85 4.19 -3.10
C CYS A 30 13.08 3.40 -2.61
N GLN A 31 13.27 2.17 -3.10
CA GLN A 31 14.35 1.25 -2.73
C GLN A 31 14.40 0.86 -1.25
N ARG A 32 13.36 1.20 -0.48
CA ARG A 32 13.30 0.86 0.95
C ARG A 32 13.22 -0.67 1.14
N PRO A 33 14.07 -1.27 1.99
CA PRO A 33 13.94 -2.66 2.40
C PRO A 33 12.62 -2.87 3.16
N CYS A 34 11.93 -3.97 2.87
CA CYS A 34 10.68 -4.34 3.54
C CYS A 34 10.82 -5.71 4.19
N LYS A 35 10.08 -5.92 5.29
CA LYS A 35 10.20 -7.13 6.10
C LYS A 35 9.61 -8.35 5.39
N ARG A 36 10.33 -9.48 5.42
CA ARG A 36 9.84 -10.79 4.98
C ARG A 36 8.86 -11.40 6.00
N PRO A 37 7.84 -12.17 5.58
CA PRO A 37 6.88 -12.81 6.46
C PRO A 37 7.53 -13.72 7.52
N SER A 38 8.54 -14.49 7.11
CA SER A 38 9.26 -15.45 7.96
C SER A 38 10.31 -14.82 8.88
N GLN A 39 10.73 -13.58 8.62
CA GLN A 39 11.75 -12.88 9.41
C GLN A 39 11.16 -12.37 10.73
N SER A 40 11.91 -12.36 11.83
CA SER A 40 11.47 -11.67 13.04
C SER A 40 11.60 -10.15 12.88
N TRP A 41 10.99 -9.37 13.80
CA TRP A 41 11.21 -7.92 13.80
C TRP A 41 12.61 -7.54 14.29
N GLN A 42 13.24 -8.36 15.13
CA GLN A 42 14.60 -8.16 15.62
C GLN A 42 15.59 -8.32 14.47
N ASP A 43 15.54 -9.44 13.73
CA ASP A 43 16.43 -9.67 12.58
C ASP A 43 16.25 -8.60 11.51
N PHE A 44 15.01 -8.14 11.29
CA PHE A 44 14.75 -7.07 10.33
C PHE A 44 15.32 -5.73 10.80
N ALA A 45 15.19 -5.39 12.08
CA ALA A 45 15.79 -4.19 12.64
C ALA A 45 17.32 -4.24 12.54
N GLU A 46 17.93 -5.38 12.84
CA GLU A 46 19.37 -5.60 12.66
C GLU A 46 19.79 -5.45 11.19
N GLN A 47 19.01 -5.96 10.24
CA GLN A 47 19.25 -5.76 8.81
C GLN A 47 19.20 -4.27 8.42
N LEU A 48 18.24 -3.51 8.94
CA LEU A 48 18.16 -2.06 8.72
C LEU A 48 19.37 -1.33 9.31
N ASN A 49 19.84 -1.76 10.48
CA ASN A 49 21.01 -1.20 11.16
C ASN A 49 22.31 -1.55 10.45
N GLY A 50 22.44 -2.77 9.91
CA GLY A 50 23.59 -3.22 9.13
C GLY A 50 23.65 -2.58 7.75
N ASN A 51 22.50 -2.29 7.13
CA ASN A 51 22.40 -1.54 5.88
C ASN A 51 22.51 -0.01 6.08
N ALA A 52 22.66 0.47 7.32
CA ALA A 52 22.80 1.89 7.64
C ALA A 52 24.17 2.49 7.32
N VAL A 53 25.11 1.69 6.80
CA VAL A 53 26.44 2.16 6.37
C VAL A 53 26.51 2.34 4.85
N HIS A 54 25.70 3.24 4.32
CA HIS A 54 26.03 3.97 3.08
C HIS A 54 25.73 5.46 3.29
N PHE A 55 26.76 6.20 3.70
CA PHE A 55 26.87 7.66 3.67
C PHE A 55 25.79 8.46 4.43
N GLY A 56 25.88 8.46 5.77
CA GLY A 56 25.80 9.71 6.55
C GLY A 56 24.46 10.44 6.67
N GLU A 57 23.37 9.97 6.08
CA GLU A 57 22.03 10.45 6.38
C GLU A 57 21.07 9.28 6.46
N TYR A 58 20.56 9.02 7.66
CA TYR A 58 19.41 8.16 7.83
C TYR A 58 18.17 8.83 7.24
N LYS A 59 18.01 8.78 5.91
CA LYS A 59 16.85 9.35 5.19
C LYS A 59 15.50 8.88 5.75
N TRP A 60 15.48 7.78 6.52
CA TRP A 60 14.27 7.14 6.95
C TRP A 60 14.16 6.87 8.47
N TRP A 61 15.23 7.00 9.27
CA TRP A 61 15.22 6.57 10.68
C TRP A 61 14.22 7.36 11.55
N SER A 62 14.22 8.69 11.44
CA SER A 62 13.28 9.56 12.14
C SER A 62 11.81 9.39 11.68
N GLU A 63 11.57 8.87 10.47
CA GLU A 63 10.21 8.63 9.95
C GLU A 63 9.65 7.24 10.29
N LEU A 64 10.55 6.31 10.60
CA LEU A 64 10.28 4.89 10.73
C LEU A 64 10.17 4.44 12.18
N PHE A 65 10.65 5.23 13.13
CA PHE A 65 10.51 4.95 14.55
C PHE A 65 9.67 6.04 15.23
N GLU A 66 8.87 5.64 16.20
CA GLU A 66 8.14 6.55 17.08
C GLU A 66 8.46 6.16 18.51
N TYR A 67 8.84 7.15 19.31
CA TYR A 67 9.04 6.93 20.72
C TYR A 67 7.68 6.61 21.35
N GLU A 68 7.55 5.43 21.97
CA GLU A 68 6.36 5.10 22.74
C GLU A 68 6.62 5.35 24.22
N GLU A 69 5.96 6.38 24.74
CA GLU A 69 6.13 6.91 26.09
C GLU A 69 5.76 5.87 27.16
N LYS A 70 4.75 5.02 26.89
CA LYS A 70 4.33 3.96 27.82
C LYS A 70 5.31 2.80 27.96
N LEU A 71 6.18 2.61 26.96
CA LEU A 71 7.14 1.50 26.92
C LEU A 71 8.58 1.98 27.12
N GLY A 72 8.83 3.29 27.06
CA GLY A 72 10.16 3.86 27.23
C GLY A 72 11.14 3.47 26.12
N CYS A 73 10.65 3.19 24.90
CA CYS A 73 11.49 2.75 23.78
C CYS A 73 11.00 3.26 22.41
N GLU A 74 11.93 3.31 21.44
CA GLU A 74 11.61 3.61 20.04
C GLU A 74 11.02 2.38 19.34
N LEU A 75 9.78 2.48 18.88
CA LEU A 75 9.11 1.41 18.15
C LEU A 75 9.07 1.70 16.64
N PRO A 76 9.47 0.75 15.78
CA PRO A 76 9.30 0.89 14.36
C PRO A 76 7.81 0.96 13.96
N LYS A 77 7.45 1.85 13.03
CA LYS A 77 6.15 1.87 12.34
C LYS A 77 6.07 0.70 11.37
N TYR A 78 5.94 -0.50 11.92
CA TYR A 78 5.93 -1.81 11.25
C TYR A 78 5.13 -1.84 9.95
N ARG A 79 3.95 -1.19 9.94
CA ARG A 79 3.07 -1.12 8.77
C ARG A 79 3.70 -0.45 7.55
N LYS A 80 4.69 0.44 7.73
CA LYS A 80 5.40 1.15 6.64
C LYS A 80 6.43 0.29 5.90
N PHE A 81 6.82 -0.85 6.47
CA PHE A 81 7.79 -1.79 5.90
C PHE A 81 7.16 -3.06 5.34
N VAL A 82 5.88 -2.99 4.99
CA VAL A 82 5.17 -4.09 4.35
C VAL A 82 5.28 -3.92 2.84
N LEU A 83 5.88 -4.91 2.18
CA LEU A 83 5.91 -4.96 0.72
C LEU A 83 4.60 -5.53 0.18
N THR A 84 4.02 -4.80 -0.75
CA THR A 84 2.76 -5.11 -1.42
C THR A 84 2.98 -5.12 -2.92
N VAL A 85 2.02 -5.65 -3.67
CA VAL A 85 2.05 -5.64 -5.14
C VAL A 85 0.91 -4.77 -5.62
N ALA A 86 1.27 -3.70 -6.34
CA ALA A 86 0.33 -2.77 -6.96
C ALA A 86 0.05 -3.16 -8.41
N HIS A 87 -1.19 -2.95 -8.85
CA HIS A 87 -1.57 -3.06 -10.26
C HIS A 87 -1.49 -1.66 -10.89
N LEU A 88 -0.67 -1.50 -11.93
CA LEU A 88 -0.41 -0.18 -12.53
C LEU A 88 -1.63 0.38 -13.29
N ASP A 89 -2.58 -0.47 -13.67
CA ASP A 89 -3.85 -0.07 -14.24
C ASP A 89 -5.01 -0.02 -13.21
N HIS A 90 -4.70 -0.26 -11.93
CA HIS A 90 -5.68 -0.43 -10.84
C HIS A 90 -6.76 -1.50 -11.10
N ASN A 91 -6.51 -2.46 -11.98
CA ASN A 91 -7.39 -3.59 -12.29
C ASN A 91 -6.86 -4.89 -11.65
N PRO A 92 -7.49 -5.40 -10.57
CA PRO A 92 -7.09 -6.64 -9.89
C PRO A 92 -7.05 -7.90 -10.75
N ALA A 93 -7.74 -7.91 -11.89
CA ALA A 93 -7.78 -9.06 -12.80
C ALA A 93 -6.58 -9.09 -13.77
N ASN A 94 -5.88 -7.97 -13.96
CA ASN A 94 -4.74 -7.89 -14.87
C ASN A 94 -3.43 -8.21 -14.14
N CYS A 95 -3.13 -9.50 -14.02
CA CYS A 95 -1.90 -9.97 -13.35
C CYS A 95 -0.72 -10.18 -14.30
N ASN A 96 -0.69 -9.50 -15.47
CA ASN A 96 0.50 -9.52 -16.31
C ASN A 96 1.69 -8.92 -15.54
N ARG A 97 2.87 -9.53 -15.63
CA ARG A 97 4.07 -9.15 -14.88
C ARG A 97 4.41 -7.67 -15.06
N ASP A 98 4.28 -7.14 -16.28
CA ASP A 98 4.57 -5.73 -16.58
C ASP A 98 3.55 -4.75 -15.96
N ASN A 99 2.38 -5.24 -15.56
CA ASN A 99 1.36 -4.46 -14.85
C ASN A 99 1.53 -4.51 -13.32
N LEU A 100 2.48 -5.31 -12.80
CA LEU A 100 2.66 -5.50 -11.37
C LEU A 100 3.93 -4.83 -10.88
N LYS A 101 3.81 -4.08 -9.77
CA LYS A 101 4.95 -3.40 -9.15
C LYS A 101 5.04 -3.71 -7.65
N ALA A 102 6.23 -4.10 -7.20
CA ALA A 102 6.50 -4.29 -5.77
C ALA A 102 6.69 -2.93 -5.08
N LEU A 103 5.74 -2.52 -4.26
CA LEU A 103 5.72 -1.22 -3.58
C LEU A 103 5.55 -1.39 -2.07
N CYS A 104 6.28 -0.60 -1.27
CA CYS A 104 6.00 -0.50 0.16
C CYS A 104 4.62 0.11 0.38
N SER A 105 4.02 -0.14 1.54
CA SER A 105 2.68 0.37 1.86
C SER A 105 2.53 1.88 1.70
N VAL A 106 3.60 2.65 1.93
CA VAL A 106 3.60 4.12 1.73
C VAL A 106 3.51 4.45 0.24
N CYS A 107 4.44 3.96 -0.58
CA CYS A 107 4.45 4.23 -2.02
C CYS A 107 3.19 3.69 -2.71
N HIS A 108 2.68 2.54 -2.29
CA HIS A 108 1.44 1.99 -2.84
C HIS A 108 0.24 2.89 -2.52
N LEU A 109 0.09 3.36 -1.27
CA LEU A 109 -0.99 4.29 -0.92
C LEU A 109 -0.90 5.62 -1.67
N GLN A 110 0.31 6.13 -1.89
CA GLN A 110 0.54 7.33 -2.70
C GLN A 110 0.13 7.08 -4.16
N TYR A 111 0.48 5.93 -4.71
CA TYR A 111 0.11 5.53 -6.07
C TYR A 111 -1.41 5.43 -6.26
N ASP A 112 -2.11 4.82 -5.30
CA ASP A 112 -3.57 4.63 -5.36
C ASP A 112 -4.39 5.88 -5.02
N ALA A 113 -3.77 6.92 -4.45
CA ALA A 113 -4.47 8.09 -3.94
C ALA A 113 -5.37 8.81 -4.98
N PRO A 114 -4.93 9.05 -6.22
CA PRO A 114 -5.77 9.69 -7.24
C PRO A 114 -7.01 8.85 -7.59
N GLU A 115 -6.82 7.55 -7.78
CA GLU A 115 -7.90 6.62 -8.12
C GLU A 115 -8.89 6.45 -6.97
N HIS A 116 -8.40 6.43 -5.73
CA HIS A 116 -9.24 6.46 -4.53
C HIS A 116 -10.04 7.76 -4.43
N ALA A 117 -9.44 8.91 -4.73
CA ALA A 117 -10.14 10.19 -4.75
C ALA A 117 -11.27 10.21 -5.80
N ARG A 118 -11.00 9.68 -7.01
CA ARG A 118 -12.00 9.53 -8.08
C ARG A 118 -13.16 8.63 -7.66
N LYS A 119 -12.87 7.42 -7.18
CA LYS A 119 -13.87 6.45 -6.69
C LYS A 119 -14.71 7.03 -5.54
N ALA A 120 -14.08 7.77 -4.62
CA ALA A 120 -14.76 8.44 -3.53
C ALA A 120 -15.71 9.54 -4.03
N ALA A 121 -15.28 10.35 -5.01
CA ALA A 121 -16.13 11.37 -5.63
C ALA A 121 -17.35 10.75 -6.31
N SER A 122 -17.16 9.73 -7.15
CA SER A 122 -18.25 9.00 -7.81
C SER A 122 -19.22 8.37 -6.80
N THR A 123 -18.70 7.78 -5.73
CA THR A 123 -19.53 7.18 -4.67
C THR A 123 -20.35 8.25 -3.94
N ARG A 124 -19.76 9.41 -3.62
CA ARG A 124 -20.47 10.53 -3.00
C ARG A 124 -21.56 11.09 -3.91
N ALA A 125 -21.27 11.27 -5.20
CA ALA A 125 -22.24 11.72 -6.19
C ALA A 125 -23.43 10.75 -6.30
N ARG A 126 -23.16 9.44 -6.43
CA ARG A 126 -24.19 8.40 -6.47
C ARG A 126 -25.05 8.39 -5.21
N LYS A 127 -24.44 8.45 -4.02
CA LYS A 127 -25.19 8.51 -2.75
C LYS A 127 -26.03 9.78 -2.64
N ARG A 128 -25.51 10.92 -3.10
CA ARG A 128 -26.26 12.19 -3.14
C ARG A 128 -27.47 12.07 -4.07
N GLN A 129 -27.27 11.50 -5.26
CA GLN A 129 -28.35 11.24 -6.21
C GLN A 129 -29.41 10.35 -5.55
N GLN A 130 -29.04 9.15 -5.07
CA GLN A 130 -29.93 8.21 -4.38
C GLN A 130 -30.76 8.87 -3.27
N LYS A 131 -30.16 9.80 -2.49
CA LYS A 131 -30.86 10.55 -1.46
C LYS A 131 -31.86 11.57 -2.02
N LEU A 132 -31.54 12.22 -3.14
CA LEU A 132 -32.48 13.11 -3.82
C LEU A 132 -33.67 12.31 -4.39
N GLU A 133 -33.41 11.13 -4.96
CA GLU A 133 -34.47 10.24 -5.47
C GLU A 133 -35.39 9.78 -4.33
N SER A 134 -34.80 9.32 -3.21
CA SER A 134 -35.57 8.87 -2.04
C SER A 134 -36.40 9.98 -1.39
N ASN A 135 -35.95 11.24 -1.51
CA ASN A 135 -36.64 12.40 -0.96
C ASN A 135 -37.63 13.04 -1.96
N GLY A 136 -37.78 12.48 -3.17
CA GLY A 136 -38.64 13.05 -4.22
C GLY A 136 -38.14 14.39 -4.78
N GLN A 137 -36.85 14.72 -4.60
CA GLN A 137 -36.22 15.99 -5.00
C GLN A 137 -35.37 15.85 -6.27
N LEU A 138 -35.54 14.76 -7.02
CA LEU A 138 -34.93 14.60 -8.34
C LEU A 138 -35.61 15.55 -9.34
N ASN A 139 -34.88 16.53 -9.84
CA ASN A 139 -35.32 17.27 -11.02
C ASN A 139 -35.05 16.40 -12.26
N LEU A 140 -36.10 15.73 -12.76
CA LEU A 140 -36.06 14.88 -13.96
C LEU A 140 -36.13 15.68 -15.28
N PHE A 141 -36.41 16.99 -15.19
CA PHE A 141 -36.47 17.90 -16.32
C PHE A 141 -35.47 19.03 -16.07
N GLY A 142 -34.25 18.87 -16.57
CA GLY A 142 -33.30 19.98 -16.66
C GLY A 142 -33.71 20.90 -17.80
N THR A 143 -33.88 22.19 -17.53
CA THR A 143 -33.91 23.26 -18.54
C THR A 143 -32.55 23.45 -19.17
#